data_AF-A0A6J1Q8H5-F1
#
_entry.id   AF-A0A6J1Q8H5-F1
#
_cell.length_a   1.000
_cell.length_b   1.000
_cell.length_c   1.000
_cell.angle_alpha   90.00
_cell.angle_beta   90.00
_cell.angle_gamma   90.00
#
_symmetry.space_group_name_H-M   'P 1'
#
loop_
_entity.id
_entity.type
_entity.pdbx_description
1 polymer ?
#
loop_
_entity_poly.entity_id
_entity_poly.type
_entity_poly.pdbx_seq_one_letter_code
_entity_poly.pdbx_strand_id
1 'polypeptide(L)'
;MTICLDTGFTLEKGPNQGLKHCDFALNCGQSCSIKYSLLATSSVSGVTIRSVLNAIQGHLPYRVWLPYDYNTPSMFWITSIQQIITVIFCTIVNVGTETLVFGLFLQTCAQFEIFESRLRKLVMNKTNKLMKNEVRYQKYLSPSSNKEETISKYIYHHLEIYKYAKTVNFIFNQVLFVQFFGSILILCTSVYYLSTHSTLSETATLIVYTICMFVQIYVYCWSGNEVILKSMSVGDTIYCMNWPSLSVNERKELLMIMLRST
;
A
#
# COMPACT_ATOMS: atom_id res chain seq x y z
N MET A 1 -9.37 10.63 -17.70
CA MET A 1 -10.69 11.27 -17.94
C MET A 1 -11.75 10.20 -17.76
N THR A 2 -12.44 10.22 -16.62
CA THR A 2 -13.88 9.97 -16.40
C THR A 2 -14.12 9.66 -14.91
N ILE A 3 -14.38 10.75 -14.18
CA ILE A 3 -15.42 10.96 -13.15
C ILE A 3 -15.45 10.00 -11.94
N CYS A 4 -15.06 10.56 -10.79
CA CYS A 4 -15.87 10.51 -9.56
C CYS A 4 -15.71 11.87 -8.85
N LEU A 5 -16.48 12.85 -9.32
CA LEU A 5 -16.76 14.10 -8.62
C LEU A 5 -18.04 13.90 -7.82
N ASP A 6 -18.00 14.36 -6.57
CA ASP A 6 -19.11 14.78 -5.71
C ASP A 6 -20.45 14.03 -5.81
N THR A 7 -20.73 13.28 -4.75
CA THR A 7 -22.06 13.36 -4.12
C THR A 7 -21.86 13.73 -2.66
N GLY A 8 -22.01 15.01 -2.37
CA GLY A 8 -22.33 15.47 -1.03
C GLY A 8 -23.67 14.86 -0.62
N PHE A 9 -23.65 14.07 0.45
CA PHE A 9 -24.82 13.77 1.26
C PHE A 9 -24.42 13.94 2.73
N THR A 10 -24.59 15.16 3.22
CA THR A 10 -24.89 15.40 4.63
C THR A 10 -26.20 14.67 4.93
N LEU A 11 -26.16 13.59 5.72
CA LEU A 11 -27.22 13.12 6.63
C LEU A 11 -26.83 11.78 7.29
N GLU A 12 -26.74 11.84 8.62
CA GLU A 12 -26.82 10.73 9.59
C GLU A 12 -25.96 9.47 9.36
N LYS A 13 -24.73 9.50 9.92
CA LYS A 13 -23.79 8.35 9.96
C LYS A 13 -24.31 7.24 10.88
N GLY A 14 -25.10 6.32 10.32
CA GLY A 14 -25.42 5.05 10.97
C GLY A 14 -24.22 4.08 10.96
N PRO A 15 -24.11 3.17 11.94
CA PRO A 15 -22.97 2.24 12.09
C PRO A 15 -22.74 1.27 10.90
N ASN A 16 -23.71 1.15 10.00
CA ASN A 16 -23.62 0.31 8.78
C ASN A 16 -23.08 1.03 7.53
N GLN A 17 -22.92 2.36 7.54
CA GLN A 17 -22.35 3.10 6.40
C GLN A 17 -20.82 2.97 6.30
N GLY A 18 -20.12 2.87 7.44
CA GLY A 18 -18.67 2.65 7.46
C GLY A 18 -18.27 1.33 6.82
N LEU A 19 -19.00 0.24 7.12
CA LEU A 19 -18.76 -1.08 6.54
C LEU A 19 -18.97 -1.09 5.01
N LYS A 20 -20.00 -0.41 4.50
CA LYS A 20 -20.29 -0.32 3.05
C LYS A 20 -19.28 0.52 2.28
N HIS A 21 -18.77 1.61 2.88
CA HIS A 21 -17.73 2.43 2.27
C HIS A 21 -16.38 1.67 2.23
N CYS A 22 -16.13 0.79 3.21
CA CYS A 22 -14.95 -0.06 3.27
C CYS A 22 -15.01 -1.27 2.35
N ASP A 23 -16.16 -1.96 2.22
CA ASP A 23 -16.31 -2.98 1.18
C ASP A 23 -16.11 -2.37 -0.22
N PHE A 24 -16.55 -1.12 -0.43
CA PHE A 24 -16.31 -0.41 -1.68
C PHE A 24 -14.84 -0.03 -1.87
N ALA A 25 -14.15 0.50 -0.86
CA ALA A 25 -12.72 0.85 -0.93
C ALA A 25 -11.80 -0.39 -1.03
N LEU A 26 -12.15 -1.48 -0.34
CA LEU A 26 -11.43 -2.75 -0.39
C LEU A 26 -11.67 -3.47 -1.72
N ASN A 27 -12.90 -3.48 -2.24
CA ASN A 27 -13.20 -3.98 -3.59
C ASN A 27 -12.59 -3.10 -4.68
N CYS A 28 -12.54 -1.78 -4.48
CA CYS A 28 -11.86 -0.85 -5.38
C CYS A 28 -10.34 -1.08 -5.36
N GLY A 29 -9.75 -1.25 -4.17
CA GLY A 29 -8.34 -1.60 -3.98
C GLY A 29 -7.98 -2.95 -4.59
N GLN A 30 -8.83 -3.98 -4.42
CA GLN A 30 -8.66 -5.28 -5.07
C GLN A 30 -8.82 -5.18 -6.59
N SER A 31 -9.80 -4.43 -7.10
CA SER A 31 -9.99 -4.22 -8.54
C SER A 31 -8.84 -3.42 -9.17
N CYS A 32 -8.34 -2.40 -8.49
CA CYS A 32 -7.15 -1.63 -8.89
C CYS A 32 -5.89 -2.48 -8.83
N SER A 33 -5.73 -3.33 -7.82
CA SER A 33 -4.62 -4.30 -7.71
C SER A 33 -4.60 -5.27 -8.88
N ILE A 34 -5.76 -5.83 -9.25
CA ILE A 34 -5.90 -6.76 -10.36
C ILE A 34 -5.59 -6.05 -11.68
N LYS A 35 -6.15 -4.85 -11.90
CA LYS A 35 -5.86 -4.04 -13.11
C LYS A 35 -4.39 -3.63 -13.19
N TYR A 36 -3.77 -3.31 -12.06
CA TYR A 36 -2.34 -2.98 -11.96
C TYR A 36 -1.46 -4.21 -12.24
N SER A 37 -1.79 -5.36 -11.66
CA SER A 37 -1.09 -6.63 -11.90
C SER A 37 -1.21 -7.06 -13.37
N LEU A 38 -2.34 -6.81 -14.02
CA LEU A 38 -2.54 -7.03 -15.46
C LEU A 38 -1.68 -6.07 -16.30
N LEU A 39 -1.57 -4.80 -15.89
CA LEU A 39 -0.72 -3.83 -16.58
C LEU A 39 0.78 -4.17 -16.42
N ALA A 40 1.19 -4.59 -15.22
CA ALA A 40 2.54 -5.05 -14.94
C ALA A 40 2.90 -6.30 -15.75
N THR A 41 2.00 -7.30 -15.81
CA THR A 41 2.21 -8.50 -16.63
C THR A 41 2.28 -8.18 -18.13
N SER A 42 1.49 -7.21 -18.62
CA SER A 42 1.55 -6.76 -20.02
C SER A 42 2.87 -6.05 -20.37
N SER A 43 3.45 -5.31 -19.43
CA SER A 43 4.74 -4.63 -19.63
C SER A 43 5.90 -5.64 -19.66
N VAL A 44 5.84 -6.66 -18.79
CA VAL A 44 6.85 -7.73 -18.70
C VAL A 44 6.84 -8.63 -19.93
N SER A 45 5.66 -9.01 -20.43
CA SER A 45 5.56 -9.78 -21.67
C SER A 45 6.12 -9.00 -22.85
N GLY A 46 5.87 -7.69 -22.94
CA GLY A 46 6.44 -6.82 -23.96
C GLY A 46 7.98 -6.76 -23.95
N VAL A 47 8.60 -6.59 -22.77
CA VAL A 47 10.07 -6.55 -22.63
C VAL A 47 10.70 -7.90 -22.99
N THR A 48 10.07 -9.00 -22.57
CA THR A 48 10.55 -10.36 -22.85
C THR A 48 10.43 -10.68 -24.34
N ILE A 49 9.30 -10.35 -24.98
CA ILE A 49 9.08 -10.53 -26.42
C ILE A 49 10.09 -9.71 -27.22
N ARG A 50 10.33 -8.44 -26.85
CA ARG A 50 11.35 -7.59 -27.51
C ARG A 50 12.74 -8.20 -27.39
N SER A 51 13.11 -8.71 -26.21
CA SER A 51 14.42 -9.33 -25.98
C SER A 51 14.62 -10.57 -26.86
N VAL A 52 13.57 -11.39 -27.01
CA VAL A 52 13.58 -12.59 -27.86
C VAL A 52 13.65 -12.22 -29.34
N LEU A 53 12.86 -11.23 -29.79
CA LEU A 53 12.89 -10.77 -31.18
C LEU A 53 14.27 -10.23 -31.58
N ASN A 54 14.93 -9.49 -30.68
CA ASN A 54 16.27 -8.95 -30.94
C ASN A 54 17.31 -10.07 -31.10
N ALA A 55 17.24 -11.10 -30.24
CA ALA A 55 18.09 -12.29 -30.36
C ALA A 55 17.88 -13.05 -31.68
N ILE A 56 16.62 -13.19 -32.14
CA ILE A 56 16.29 -13.85 -33.41
C ILE A 56 16.84 -13.06 -34.61
N GLN A 57 16.88 -11.74 -34.53
CA GLN A 57 17.46 -10.86 -35.56
C GLN A 57 19.01 -10.86 -35.57
N GLY A 58 19.66 -11.61 -34.67
CA GLY A 58 21.12 -11.67 -34.57
C GLY A 58 21.74 -10.47 -33.83
N HIS A 59 20.92 -9.66 -33.16
CA HIS A 59 21.38 -8.59 -32.29
C HIS A 59 21.35 -9.02 -30.82
N LEU A 60 22.35 -8.60 -30.05
CA LEU A 60 22.37 -8.87 -28.61
C LEU A 60 21.17 -8.20 -27.94
N PRO A 61 20.36 -8.91 -27.12
CA PRO A 61 19.18 -8.36 -26.47
C PRO A 61 19.42 -7.04 -25.75
N TYR A 62 20.55 -6.93 -25.04
CA TYR A 62 21.00 -5.73 -24.37
C TYR A 62 22.44 -5.39 -24.75
N ARG A 63 22.71 -4.11 -25.02
CA ARG A 63 24.08 -3.62 -25.26
C ARG A 63 24.85 -3.65 -23.95
N VAL A 64 25.83 -4.54 -23.85
CA VAL A 64 26.72 -4.69 -22.69
C VAL A 64 28.15 -4.86 -23.18
N TRP A 65 29.11 -4.34 -22.41
CA TRP A 65 30.52 -4.59 -22.67
C TRP A 65 30.90 -5.96 -22.13
N LEU A 66 31.49 -6.81 -22.99
CA LEU A 66 31.94 -8.16 -22.65
C LEU A 66 33.46 -8.22 -22.79
N PRO A 67 34.16 -8.90 -21.86
CA PRO A 67 35.61 -9.03 -21.92
C PRO A 67 36.10 -10.03 -22.99
N TYR A 68 35.18 -10.63 -23.77
CA TYR A 68 35.46 -11.62 -24.82
C TYR A 68 34.68 -11.31 -26.10
N ASP A 69 35.21 -11.78 -27.24
CA ASP A 69 34.55 -11.63 -28.53
C ASP A 69 33.35 -12.57 -28.67
N TYR A 70 32.17 -12.01 -28.87
CA TYR A 70 30.91 -12.75 -29.09
C TYR A 70 30.61 -12.98 -30.59
N ASN A 71 31.59 -12.72 -31.47
CA ASN A 71 31.47 -12.93 -32.92
C ASN A 71 31.30 -14.41 -33.30
N THR A 72 31.69 -15.34 -32.43
CA THR A 72 31.44 -16.77 -32.60
C THR A 72 30.00 -17.12 -32.23
N PRO A 73 29.29 -17.92 -33.07
CA PRO A 73 27.87 -18.19 -32.88
C PRO A 73 27.55 -18.88 -31.54
N SER A 74 28.45 -19.74 -31.03
CA SER A 74 28.29 -20.39 -29.72
C SER A 74 28.28 -19.38 -28.57
N MET A 75 29.22 -18.43 -28.57
CA MET A 75 29.35 -17.43 -27.50
C MET A 75 28.23 -16.40 -27.57
N PHE A 76 27.77 -16.05 -28.78
CA PHE A 76 26.59 -15.24 -28.99
C PHE A 76 25.34 -15.86 -28.35
N TRP A 77 25.06 -17.13 -28.63
CA TRP A 77 23.87 -17.81 -28.09
C TRP A 77 23.93 -18.01 -26.59
N ILE A 78 25.09 -18.39 -26.04
CA ILE A 78 25.29 -18.52 -24.59
C ILE A 78 25.00 -17.18 -23.89
N THR A 79 25.58 -16.10 -24.39
CA THR A 79 25.39 -14.75 -23.82
C THR A 79 23.94 -14.30 -23.94
N SER A 80 23.31 -14.54 -25.09
CA SER A 80 21.92 -14.16 -25.33
C SER A 80 20.95 -14.91 -24.41
N ILE A 81 21.15 -16.21 -24.21
CA ILE A 81 20.34 -17.02 -23.27
C ILE A 81 20.56 -16.52 -21.84
N GLN A 82 21.81 -16.27 -21.45
CA GLN A 82 22.13 -15.74 -20.13
C GLN A 82 21.42 -14.39 -19.87
N GLN A 83 21.49 -13.45 -20.81
CA GLN A 83 20.81 -12.16 -20.70
C GLN A 83 19.29 -12.32 -20.56
N ILE A 84 18.67 -13.20 -21.36
CA ILE A 84 17.23 -13.46 -21.29
C ILE A 84 16.84 -14.03 -19.93
N ILE A 85 17.60 -15.01 -19.41
CA ILE A 85 17.35 -15.59 -18.08
C ILE A 85 17.50 -14.53 -16.98
N THR A 86 18.56 -13.72 -17.03
CA THR A 86 18.77 -12.64 -16.05
C THR A 86 17.63 -11.64 -16.06
N VAL A 87 17.14 -11.25 -17.24
CA VAL A 87 16.02 -10.31 -17.38
C VAL A 87 14.71 -10.91 -16.85
N ILE A 88 14.43 -12.17 -17.16
CA ILE A 88 13.26 -12.87 -16.60
C ILE A 88 13.34 -12.91 -15.07
N PHE A 89 14.51 -13.25 -14.51
CA PHE A 89 14.68 -13.28 -13.06
C PHE A 89 14.51 -11.89 -12.42
N CYS A 90 15.17 -10.85 -12.97
CA CYS A 90 15.05 -9.48 -12.49
C CYS A 90 13.60 -8.97 -12.55
N THR A 91 12.87 -9.26 -13.63
CA THR A 91 11.46 -8.83 -13.76
C THR A 91 10.55 -9.54 -12.76
N ILE A 92 10.75 -10.84 -12.50
CA ILE A 92 10.00 -11.58 -11.47
C ILE A 92 10.25 -10.98 -10.09
N VAL A 93 11.52 -10.75 -9.73
CA VAL A 93 11.87 -10.15 -8.43
C VAL A 93 11.24 -8.76 -8.30
N ASN A 94 11.35 -7.93 -9.35
CA ASN A 94 10.76 -6.60 -9.37
C ASN A 94 9.23 -6.64 -9.16
N VAL A 95 8.50 -7.42 -9.96
CA VAL A 95 7.03 -7.55 -9.81
C VAL A 95 6.65 -8.12 -8.45
N GLY A 96 7.41 -9.08 -7.95
CA GLY A 96 7.23 -9.64 -6.61
C GLY A 96 7.37 -8.59 -5.53
N THR A 97 8.41 -7.75 -5.60
CA THR A 97 8.60 -6.65 -4.65
C THR A 97 7.48 -5.62 -4.74
N GLU A 98 7.05 -5.21 -5.93
CA GLU A 98 5.96 -4.24 -6.09
C GLU A 98 4.63 -4.75 -5.52
N THR A 99 4.29 -5.99 -5.84
CA THR A 99 3.08 -6.65 -5.35
C THR A 99 3.11 -6.79 -3.83
N LEU A 100 4.26 -7.14 -3.26
CA LEU A 100 4.44 -7.27 -1.82
C LEU A 100 4.27 -5.93 -1.11
N VAL A 101 4.87 -4.84 -1.63
CA VAL A 101 4.72 -3.50 -1.03
C VAL A 101 3.25 -3.06 -1.07
N PHE A 102 2.61 -3.18 -2.23
CA PHE A 102 1.21 -2.82 -2.40
C PHE A 102 0.30 -3.65 -1.47
N GLY A 103 0.52 -4.96 -1.39
CA GLY A 103 -0.24 -5.86 -0.50
C GLY A 103 -0.08 -5.51 0.97
N LEU A 104 1.11 -5.09 1.40
CA LEU A 104 1.35 -4.69 2.78
C LEU A 104 0.74 -3.32 3.12
N PHE A 105 0.66 -2.38 2.18
CA PHE A 105 -0.12 -1.16 2.38
C PHE A 105 -1.60 -1.45 2.55
N LEU A 106 -2.18 -2.32 1.71
CA LEU A 106 -3.56 -2.77 1.90
C LEU A 106 -3.77 -3.48 3.25
N GLN A 107 -2.84 -4.36 3.63
CA GLN A 107 -2.87 -5.03 4.92
C GLN A 107 -2.83 -4.01 6.07
N THR A 108 -2.01 -2.97 5.95
CA THR A 108 -1.92 -1.90 6.95
C THR A 108 -3.22 -1.12 7.06
N CYS A 109 -3.84 -0.76 5.93
CA CYS A 109 -5.18 -0.15 5.91
C CYS A 109 -6.21 -1.03 6.63
N ALA A 110 -6.21 -2.34 6.35
CA ALA A 110 -7.11 -3.30 7.00
C ALA A 110 -6.87 -3.40 8.52
N GLN A 111 -5.60 -3.37 8.96
CA GLN A 111 -5.27 -3.37 10.39
C GLN A 111 -5.78 -2.10 11.10
N PHE A 112 -5.64 -0.93 10.48
CA PHE A 112 -6.20 0.32 11.02
C PHE A 112 -7.72 0.26 11.14
N GLU A 113 -8.40 -0.33 10.17
CA GLU A 113 -9.85 -0.46 10.20
C GLU A 113 -10.35 -1.45 11.26
N ILE A 114 -9.69 -2.61 11.37
CA ILE A 114 -9.97 -3.58 12.43
C ILE A 114 -9.79 -2.92 13.81
N PHE A 115 -8.74 -2.11 13.95
CA PHE A 115 -8.49 -1.35 15.17
C PHE A 115 -9.63 -0.36 15.44
N GLU A 116 -10.02 0.46 14.46
CA GLU A 116 -11.11 1.43 14.60
C GLU A 116 -12.43 0.75 15.02
N SER A 117 -12.77 -0.37 14.38
CA SER A 117 -13.98 -1.14 14.70
C SER A 117 -13.97 -1.70 16.12
N ARG A 118 -12.83 -2.24 16.57
CA ARG A 118 -12.65 -2.75 17.94
C ARG A 118 -12.75 -1.62 18.96
N LEU A 119 -12.14 -0.48 18.68
CA LEU A 119 -12.21 0.70 19.53
C LEU A 119 -13.66 1.20 19.68
N ARG A 120 -14.40 1.31 18.58
CA ARG A 120 -15.81 1.73 18.58
C ARG A 120 -16.69 0.79 19.41
N LYS A 121 -16.49 -0.53 19.28
CA LYS A 121 -17.20 -1.55 20.08
C LYS A 121 -16.87 -1.44 21.57
N LEU A 122 -15.62 -1.19 21.92
CA LEU A 122 -15.19 -1.00 23.31
C LEU A 122 -15.89 0.18 23.98
N VAL A 123 -15.90 1.31 23.31
CA VAL A 123 -16.55 2.54 23.80
C VAL A 123 -18.04 2.27 24.01
N MET A 124 -18.71 1.72 23.01
CA MET A 124 -20.15 1.42 23.09
C MET A 124 -20.48 0.46 24.24
N ASN A 125 -19.69 -0.59 24.44
CA ASN A 125 -19.85 -1.53 25.55
C ASN A 125 -19.67 -0.85 26.92
N LYS A 126 -18.73 0.10 27.03
CA LYS A 126 -18.50 0.84 28.27
C LYS A 126 -19.63 1.83 28.54
N THR A 127 -20.08 2.58 27.54
CA THR A 127 -21.24 3.49 27.64
C THR A 127 -22.50 2.73 28.04
N ASN A 128 -22.76 1.56 27.43
CA ASN A 128 -23.90 0.72 27.78
C ASN A 128 -23.81 0.14 29.20
N LYS A 129 -22.60 -0.20 29.68
CA LYS A 129 -22.39 -0.61 31.07
C LYS A 129 -22.63 0.55 32.05
N LEU A 130 -22.21 1.77 31.71
CA LEU A 130 -22.45 2.96 32.52
C LEU A 130 -23.96 3.27 32.60
N MET A 131 -24.66 3.28 31.46
CA MET A 131 -26.13 3.46 31.43
C MET A 131 -26.89 2.35 32.18
N LYS A 132 -26.44 1.08 32.10
CA LYS A 132 -27.05 -0.02 32.88
C LYS A 132 -26.76 0.07 34.38
N ASN A 133 -25.65 0.69 34.78
CA ASN A 133 -25.31 0.86 36.19
C ASN A 133 -26.10 2.01 36.84
N GLU A 134 -26.53 3.03 36.08
CA GLU A 134 -27.49 4.03 36.57
C GLU A 134 -28.85 3.41 36.90
N VAL A 135 -29.26 2.35 36.20
CA VAL A 135 -30.48 1.57 36.52
C VAL A 135 -30.27 0.60 37.70
N ARG A 136 -29.02 0.31 38.08
CA ARG A 136 -28.66 -0.67 39.12
C ARG A 136 -28.01 -0.01 40.34
N TYR A 137 -28.59 1.07 40.82
CA TYR A 137 -28.22 1.63 42.14
C TYR A 137 -28.70 0.78 43.33
N GLN A 138 -29.41 -0.35 43.12
CA GLN A 138 -30.04 -1.11 44.21
C GLN A 138 -29.49 -2.53 44.46
N LYS A 139 -28.35 -3.00 43.92
CA LYS A 139 -27.91 -4.37 44.29
C LYS A 139 -26.41 -4.65 44.22
N TYR A 140 -25.79 -4.48 45.39
CA TYR A 140 -24.53 -5.03 45.93
C TYR A 140 -23.18 -4.62 45.33
N LEU A 141 -22.43 -3.96 46.21
CA LEU A 141 -20.98 -3.91 46.33
C LEU A 141 -20.36 -5.30 46.16
N SER A 142 -19.48 -5.46 45.17
CA SER A 142 -18.44 -6.50 45.17
C SER A 142 -17.20 -5.98 44.45
N PRO A 143 -15.99 -6.35 44.91
CA PRO A 143 -14.74 -5.71 44.48
C PRO A 143 -14.38 -6.17 43.07
N SER A 144 -14.24 -5.22 42.13
CA SER A 144 -14.00 -5.52 40.72
C SER A 144 -12.52 -5.73 40.42
N SER A 145 -11.97 -6.90 40.74
CA SER A 145 -10.63 -7.31 40.29
C SER A 145 -10.57 -7.61 38.77
N ASN A 146 -11.70 -7.88 38.12
CA ASN A 146 -11.75 -8.27 36.70
C ASN A 146 -11.78 -7.10 35.69
N LYS A 147 -11.83 -5.83 36.13
CA LYS A 147 -11.90 -4.66 35.21
C LYS A 147 -10.54 -4.24 34.68
N GLU A 148 -9.49 -4.34 35.48
CA GLU A 148 -8.13 -3.92 35.12
C GLU A 148 -7.49 -4.87 34.09
N GLU A 149 -7.77 -6.17 34.21
CA GLU A 149 -7.23 -7.21 33.33
C GLU A 149 -7.71 -7.11 31.88
N THR A 150 -8.94 -6.59 31.68
CA THR A 150 -9.49 -6.44 30.32
C THR A 150 -8.88 -5.23 29.59
N ILE A 151 -8.60 -4.14 30.31
CA ILE A 151 -8.07 -2.89 29.74
C ILE A 151 -6.61 -3.09 29.28
N SER A 152 -5.79 -3.74 30.12
CA SER A 152 -4.40 -4.08 29.79
C SER A 152 -4.28 -4.85 28.46
N LYS A 153 -5.20 -5.77 28.20
CA LYS A 153 -5.22 -6.59 26.97
C LYS A 153 -5.48 -5.77 25.70
N TYR A 154 -6.28 -4.72 25.78
CA TYR A 154 -6.56 -3.84 24.63
C TYR A 154 -5.45 -2.83 24.37
N ILE A 155 -4.82 -2.33 25.43
CA ILE A 155 -3.63 -1.47 25.36
C ILE A 155 -2.48 -2.22 24.69
N TYR A 156 -2.26 -3.48 25.10
CA TYR A 156 -1.23 -4.33 24.51
C TYR A 156 -1.49 -4.58 23.03
N HIS A 157 -2.74 -4.85 22.65
CA HIS A 157 -3.11 -5.07 21.26
C HIS A 157 -2.95 -3.82 20.37
N HIS A 158 -3.30 -2.64 20.89
CA HIS A 158 -3.04 -1.37 20.19
C HIS A 158 -1.53 -1.12 20.03
N LEU A 159 -0.73 -1.41 21.05
CA LEU A 159 0.73 -1.26 21.01
C LEU A 159 1.38 -2.19 19.98
N GLU A 160 0.84 -3.40 19.78
CA GLU A 160 1.28 -4.34 18.75
C GLU A 160 0.94 -3.84 17.34
N ILE A 161 -0.28 -3.35 17.11
CA ILE A 161 -0.68 -2.78 15.82
C ILE A 161 0.17 -1.54 15.48
N TYR A 162 0.42 -0.68 16.47
CA TYR A 162 1.28 0.49 16.30
C TYR A 162 2.74 0.10 16.00
N LYS A 163 3.30 -0.88 16.72
CA LYS A 163 4.64 -1.42 16.43
C LYS A 163 4.72 -2.05 15.04
N TYR A 164 3.69 -2.76 14.62
CA TYR A 164 3.59 -3.33 13.27
C TYR A 164 3.61 -2.23 12.21
N ALA A 165 2.73 -1.22 12.31
CA ALA A 165 2.67 -0.11 11.37
C ALA A 165 4.00 0.67 11.27
N LYS A 166 4.67 0.90 12.42
CA LYS A 166 5.98 1.56 12.45
C LYS A 166 7.08 0.73 11.77
N THR A 167 7.05 -0.59 11.96
CA THR A 167 8.02 -1.52 11.34
C THR A 167 7.83 -1.57 9.83
N VAL A 168 6.58 -1.67 9.37
CA VAL A 168 6.19 -1.59 7.96
C VAL A 168 6.70 -0.28 7.36
N ASN A 169 6.39 0.87 7.98
CA ASN A 169 6.81 2.17 7.48
C ASN A 169 8.35 2.29 7.38
N PHE A 170 9.10 1.79 8.38
CA PHE A 170 10.57 1.85 8.35
C PHE A 170 11.16 1.05 7.18
N ILE A 171 10.70 -0.18 6.96
CA ILE A 171 11.19 -1.04 5.88
C ILE A 171 10.83 -0.42 4.51
N PHE A 172 9.58 0.02 4.34
CA PHE A 172 9.12 0.49 3.03
C PHE A 172 9.58 1.90 2.68
N ASN A 173 9.88 2.76 3.66
CA ASN A 173 10.44 4.08 3.36
C ASN A 173 11.75 3.97 2.56
N GLN A 174 12.62 3.00 2.91
CA GLN A 174 13.85 2.77 2.16
C GLN A 174 13.57 2.21 0.75
N VAL A 175 12.64 1.26 0.62
CA VAL A 175 12.26 0.68 -0.69
C VAL A 175 11.65 1.74 -1.60
N LEU A 176 10.74 2.56 -1.08
CA LEU A 176 10.11 3.65 -1.81
C LEU A 176 11.16 4.68 -2.28
N PHE A 177 12.11 5.03 -1.42
CA PHE A 177 13.18 5.97 -1.80
C PHE A 177 13.96 5.48 -3.02
N VAL A 178 14.41 4.22 -3.01
CA VAL A 178 15.13 3.62 -4.13
C VAL A 178 14.24 3.56 -5.38
N GLN A 179 12.97 3.21 -5.22
CA GLN A 179 12.02 3.14 -6.32
C GLN A 179 11.82 4.49 -7.01
N PHE A 180 11.49 5.54 -6.24
CA PHE A 180 11.25 6.89 -6.78
C PHE A 180 12.52 7.47 -7.42
N PHE A 181 13.66 7.30 -6.77
CA PHE A 181 14.94 7.76 -7.31
C PHE A 181 15.25 7.09 -8.65
N GLY A 182 15.10 5.76 -8.72
CA GLY A 182 15.28 4.99 -9.96
C GLY A 182 14.30 5.42 -11.05
N SER A 183 13.01 5.58 -10.73
CA SER A 183 12.01 6.03 -11.69
C SER A 183 12.30 7.42 -12.24
N ILE A 184 12.80 8.36 -11.42
CA ILE A 184 13.19 9.71 -11.89
C ILE A 184 14.33 9.61 -12.91
N LEU A 185 15.39 8.84 -12.62
CA LEU A 185 16.51 8.67 -13.55
C LEU A 185 16.06 8.06 -14.89
N ILE A 186 15.18 7.06 -14.83
CA ILE A 186 14.62 6.40 -16.01
C ILE A 186 13.77 7.39 -16.82
N LEU A 187 12.91 8.17 -16.18
CA LEU A 187 12.07 9.17 -16.83
C LEU A 187 12.94 10.24 -17.51
N CYS A 188 13.93 10.79 -16.81
CA CYS A 188 14.85 11.78 -17.37
C CYS A 188 15.58 11.24 -18.61
N THR A 189 16.09 10.01 -18.53
CA THR A 189 16.80 9.37 -19.65
C THR A 189 15.86 9.08 -20.82
N SER A 190 14.62 8.65 -20.55
CA SER A 190 13.61 8.35 -21.57
C SER A 190 13.21 9.60 -22.35
N VAL A 191 12.99 10.72 -21.65
CA VAL A 191 12.68 12.02 -22.28
C VAL A 191 13.87 12.52 -23.10
N TYR A 192 15.09 12.39 -22.57
CA TYR A 192 16.30 12.76 -23.30
C TYR A 192 16.50 11.92 -24.59
N TYR A 193 16.29 10.60 -24.51
CA TYR A 193 16.39 9.72 -25.68
C TYR A 193 15.35 10.09 -26.73
N LEU A 194 14.11 10.34 -26.31
CA LEU A 194 13.03 10.80 -27.19
C LEU A 194 13.37 12.14 -27.88
N SER A 195 14.08 13.04 -27.18
CA SER A 195 14.52 14.31 -27.75
C SER A 195 15.63 14.18 -28.78
N THR A 196 16.37 13.07 -28.83
CA THR A 196 17.59 12.93 -29.64
C THR A 196 17.46 11.95 -30.79
N HIS A 197 16.58 10.94 -30.71
CA HIS A 197 16.44 9.88 -31.71
C HIS A 197 14.98 9.79 -32.22
N SER A 198 14.76 10.07 -33.51
CA SER A 198 13.42 10.23 -34.11
C SER A 198 13.05 9.08 -35.06
N THR A 199 12.96 7.83 -34.57
CA THR A 199 12.26 6.75 -35.31
C THR A 199 10.88 6.51 -34.69
N LEU A 200 9.84 6.40 -35.54
CA LEU A 200 8.43 6.34 -35.11
C LEU A 200 8.15 5.14 -34.17
N SER A 201 8.78 3.98 -34.43
CA SER A 201 8.56 2.74 -33.69
C SER A 201 9.20 2.75 -32.29
N GLU A 202 10.43 3.25 -32.16
CA GLU A 202 11.12 3.36 -30.87
C GLU A 202 10.44 4.40 -29.97
N THR A 203 10.04 5.53 -30.57
CA THR A 203 9.28 6.60 -29.92
C THR A 203 7.99 6.07 -29.29
N ALA A 204 7.18 5.33 -30.06
CA ALA A 204 5.93 4.78 -29.57
C ALA A 204 6.14 3.85 -28.37
N THR A 205 7.20 3.03 -28.40
CA THR A 205 7.48 2.12 -27.27
C THR A 205 7.96 2.85 -26.03
N LEU A 206 8.80 3.88 -26.19
CA LEU A 206 9.28 4.70 -25.08
C LEU A 206 8.14 5.48 -24.43
N ILE A 207 7.17 5.96 -25.21
CA ILE A 207 5.97 6.63 -24.68
C ILE A 207 5.14 5.65 -23.85
N VAL A 208 4.85 4.45 -24.37
CA VAL A 208 4.10 3.42 -23.63
C VAL A 208 4.82 3.05 -22.34
N TYR A 209 6.13 2.81 -22.41
CA TYR A 209 6.95 2.52 -21.23
C TYR A 209 6.92 3.66 -20.20
N THR A 210 7.03 4.91 -20.65
CA THR A 210 6.96 6.10 -19.80
C THR A 210 5.61 6.22 -19.10
N ILE A 211 4.50 6.01 -19.83
CA ILE A 211 3.15 6.01 -19.26
C ILE A 211 3.01 4.90 -18.22
N CYS A 212 3.50 3.69 -18.50
CA CYS A 212 3.50 2.59 -17.52
C CYS A 212 4.24 2.97 -16.22
N MET A 213 5.42 3.59 -16.32
CA MET A 213 6.18 4.05 -15.14
C MET A 213 5.42 5.12 -14.34
N PHE A 214 4.74 6.05 -15.01
CA PHE A 214 3.89 7.02 -14.33
C PHE A 214 2.70 6.39 -13.62
N VAL A 215 2.04 5.40 -14.24
CA VAL A 215 0.93 4.66 -13.61
C VAL A 215 1.43 3.91 -12.38
N GLN A 216 2.61 3.31 -12.46
CA GLN A 216 3.27 2.67 -11.32
C GLN A 216 3.50 3.64 -10.16
N ILE A 217 4.14 4.79 -10.42
CA ILE A 217 4.32 5.85 -9.43
C ILE A 217 2.98 6.28 -8.81
N TYR A 218 1.97 6.50 -9.64
CA TYR A 218 0.65 6.90 -9.19
C TYR A 218 0.04 5.87 -8.23
N VAL A 219 0.11 4.58 -8.56
CA VAL A 219 -0.42 3.50 -7.70
C VAL A 219 0.30 3.47 -6.35
N TYR A 220 1.62 3.64 -6.34
CA TYR A 220 2.39 3.73 -5.09
C TYR A 220 1.95 4.92 -4.23
N CYS A 221 1.85 6.11 -4.83
CA CYS A 221 1.42 7.31 -4.14
C CYS A 221 -0.03 7.20 -3.64
N TRP A 222 -0.92 6.63 -4.45
CA TRP A 222 -2.31 6.37 -4.10
C TRP A 222 -2.41 5.46 -2.88
N SER A 223 -1.73 4.32 -2.88
CA SER A 223 -1.75 3.37 -1.77
C SER A 223 -1.15 3.97 -0.50
N GLY A 224 -0.07 4.74 -0.62
CA GLY A 224 0.50 5.47 0.51
C GLY A 224 -0.47 6.50 1.09
N ASN A 225 -1.16 7.26 0.23
CA ASN A 225 -2.18 8.22 0.65
C ASN A 225 -3.35 7.54 1.36
N GLU A 226 -3.82 6.40 0.88
CA GLU A 226 -4.87 5.62 1.56
C GLU A 226 -4.45 5.18 2.96
N VAL A 227 -3.19 4.73 3.14
CA VAL A 227 -2.66 4.38 4.48
C VAL A 227 -2.68 5.60 5.39
N ILE A 228 -2.28 6.79 4.89
CA ILE A 228 -2.29 8.04 5.65
C ILE A 228 -3.72 8.44 6.04
N LEU A 229 -4.67 8.43 5.09
CA LEU A 229 -6.08 8.72 5.35
C LEU A 229 -6.68 7.79 6.41
N LYS A 230 -6.41 6.48 6.29
CA LYS A 230 -6.87 5.49 7.28
C LYS A 230 -6.23 5.69 8.64
N SER A 231 -4.96 6.12 8.69
CA SER A 231 -4.28 6.45 9.94
C SER A 231 -4.91 7.66 10.63
N MET A 232 -5.26 8.72 9.88
CA MET A 232 -5.92 9.91 10.42
C MET A 232 -7.35 9.61 10.89
N SER A 233 -8.11 8.78 10.17
CA SER A 233 -9.47 8.33 10.57
C SER A 233 -9.51 7.70 11.97
N VAL A 234 -8.43 7.02 12.38
CA VAL A 234 -8.29 6.48 13.73
C VAL A 234 -8.29 7.61 14.76
N GLY A 235 -7.54 8.68 14.53
CA GLY A 235 -7.50 9.87 15.39
C GLY A 235 -8.87 10.54 15.48
N ASP A 236 -9.55 10.74 14.35
CA ASP A 236 -10.90 11.31 14.30
C ASP A 236 -11.92 10.46 15.06
N THR A 237 -11.83 9.14 14.94
CA THR A 237 -12.72 8.21 15.66
C THR A 237 -12.48 8.27 17.16
N ILE A 238 -11.22 8.38 17.59
CA ILE A 238 -10.88 8.58 19.00
C ILE A 238 -11.46 9.91 19.49
N TYR A 239 -11.31 10.98 18.72
CA TYR A 239 -11.83 12.30 19.10
C TYR A 239 -13.36 12.31 19.25
N CYS A 240 -14.07 11.68 18.33
CA CYS A 240 -15.54 11.63 18.33
C CYS A 240 -16.13 10.66 19.36
N MET A 241 -15.30 9.84 20.01
CA MET A 241 -15.78 8.89 21.01
C MET A 241 -16.05 9.60 22.34
N ASN A 242 -16.88 8.99 23.20
CA ASN A 242 -17.17 9.53 24.53
C ASN A 242 -16.02 9.26 25.53
N TRP A 243 -14.79 9.65 25.15
CA TRP A 243 -13.55 9.45 25.91
C TRP A 243 -13.50 10.13 27.29
N PRO A 244 -14.28 11.19 27.60
CA PRO A 244 -14.38 11.72 28.96
C PRO A 244 -15.02 10.76 29.96
N SER A 245 -15.61 9.64 29.52
CA SER A 245 -16.09 8.57 30.40
C SER A 245 -15.00 7.53 30.76
N LEU A 246 -13.81 7.67 30.18
CA LEU A 246 -12.67 6.77 30.41
C LEU A 246 -11.84 7.21 31.62
N SER A 247 -11.08 6.27 32.19
CA SER A 247 -10.13 6.54 33.27
C SER A 247 -8.98 7.43 32.80
N VAL A 248 -8.29 8.09 33.73
CA VAL A 248 -7.20 9.03 33.42
C VAL A 248 -6.06 8.37 32.62
N ASN A 249 -5.73 7.10 32.91
CA ASN A 249 -4.70 6.36 32.19
C ASN A 249 -5.13 6.05 30.74
N GLU A 250 -6.36 5.58 30.54
CA GLU A 250 -6.91 5.33 29.19
C GLU A 250 -6.94 6.62 28.35
N ARG A 251 -7.31 7.75 28.95
CA ARG A 251 -7.32 9.05 28.24
C ARG A 251 -5.92 9.46 27.78
N LYS A 252 -4.90 9.33 28.64
CA LYS A 252 -3.50 9.67 28.29
C LYS A 252 -2.98 8.85 27.11
N GLU A 253 -3.31 7.56 27.07
CA GLU A 253 -2.92 6.68 25.98
C GLU A 253 -3.64 7.03 24.69
N LEU A 254 -4.96 7.26 24.73
CA LEU A 254 -5.71 7.69 23.55
C LEU A 254 -5.22 9.02 22.97
N LEU A 255 -4.79 9.93 23.85
CA LEU A 255 -4.14 11.17 23.47
C LEU A 255 -2.81 10.92 22.74
N MET A 256 -1.98 9.99 23.25
CA MET A 256 -0.74 9.57 22.58
C MET A 256 -0.98 8.94 21.21
N ILE A 257 -2.11 8.26 21.02
CA ILE A 257 -2.50 7.67 19.74
C ILE A 257 -2.92 8.76 18.77
N MET A 258 -3.81 9.67 19.18
CA MET A 258 -4.22 10.83 18.36
C MET A 258 -3.01 11.67 17.91
N LEU A 259 -2.07 11.93 18.81
CA LEU A 259 -0.85 12.69 18.51
C LEU A 259 0.08 11.98 17.52
N ARG A 260 -0.09 10.66 17.33
CA ARG A 260 0.69 9.83 16.41
C ARG A 260 -0.05 9.44 15.14
N SER A 261 -1.36 9.67 15.10
CA SER A 261 -2.25 9.49 13.95
C SER A 261 -2.32 10.74 13.06
N THR A 262 -1.58 11.80 13.40
CA THR A 262 -1.36 13.03 12.62
C THR A 262 -0.02 12.97 11.93
#